data_AF-A0A916W5W5-F1
#
_entry.id   AF-A0A916W5W5-F1
#
_cell.length_a   1.000
_cell.length_b   1.000
_cell.length_c   1.000
_cell.angle_alpha   90.00
_cell.angle_beta   90.00
_cell.angle_gamma   90.00
#
_symmetry.space_group_name_H-M   'P 1'
#
loop_
_entity.id
_entity.type
_entity.pdbx_description
1 polymer ?
#
loop_
_entity_poly.entity_id
_entity_poly.type
_entity_poly.pdbx_seq_one_letter_code
_entity_poly.pdbx_strand_id
1 'polypeptide(L)'
;MLASTALAQTEDELRELGPHVHGIGNLIVAIEGNEIQMEFVAPGMDIVGFEHEADTTRQKRAVEAALADLKEPLTLFELPPSAGCTVTSAEAELVAEGNETEGHEEAEAEADEDYENHHSEFRANYAFTCVDAAQAQSINFRYFDRFRDAHDLNVTFIDENGEVALAVSRNFRYMER
;
A
#
# COMPACT_ATOMS: atom_id res chain seq x y z
N MET A 1 -13.34 26.17 -47.51
CA MET A 1 -13.83 25.21 -46.50
C MET A 1 -12.81 24.09 -46.42
N LEU A 2 -11.92 24.15 -45.43
CA LEU A 2 -11.00 23.06 -45.08
C LEU A 2 -11.09 22.89 -43.58
N ALA A 3 -11.52 21.69 -43.17
CA ALA A 3 -11.83 21.33 -41.80
C ALA A 3 -10.56 21.20 -40.96
N SER A 4 -10.50 21.91 -39.82
CA SER A 4 -9.59 21.61 -38.72
C SER A 4 -10.38 20.87 -37.66
N THR A 5 -10.22 19.56 -37.60
CA THR A 5 -10.64 18.76 -36.45
C THR A 5 -9.48 18.76 -35.46
N ALA A 6 -9.58 19.61 -34.43
CA ALA A 6 -8.74 19.48 -33.25
C ALA A 6 -9.24 18.28 -32.45
N LEU A 7 -8.40 17.25 -32.32
CA LEU A 7 -8.58 16.18 -31.34
C LEU A 7 -8.13 16.77 -30.00
N ALA A 8 -9.08 17.12 -29.13
CA ALA A 8 -8.79 17.35 -27.73
C ALA A 8 -8.50 15.97 -27.11
N GLN A 9 -7.28 15.78 -26.63
CA GLN A 9 -6.86 14.58 -25.93
C GLN A 9 -7.53 14.57 -24.55
N THR A 10 -8.02 13.40 -24.17
CA THR A 10 -8.71 13.09 -22.92
C THR A 10 -7.76 13.20 -21.72
N GLU A 11 -7.96 14.21 -20.87
CA GLU A 11 -7.36 14.31 -19.52
C GLU A 11 -8.29 13.66 -18.50
N ASP A 12 -8.50 12.34 -18.60
CA ASP A 12 -9.32 11.58 -17.63
C ASP A 12 -8.83 10.13 -17.49
N GLU A 13 -7.55 9.96 -17.15
CA GLU A 13 -6.96 8.63 -16.85
C GLU A 13 -6.00 8.68 -15.66
N LEU A 14 -6.29 9.50 -14.64
CA LEU A 14 -5.50 9.50 -13.39
C LEU A 14 -6.33 9.79 -12.13
N ARG A 15 -7.64 9.51 -12.16
CA ARG A 15 -8.48 9.65 -10.97
C ARG A 15 -9.29 8.39 -10.73
N GLU A 16 -8.95 7.80 -9.59
CA GLU A 16 -9.73 6.82 -8.83
C GLU A 16 -9.64 5.39 -9.38
N LEU A 17 -8.72 4.63 -8.75
CA LEU A 17 -8.90 3.19 -8.60
C LEU A 17 -10.33 3.00 -8.11
N GLY A 18 -11.22 2.53 -8.99
CA GLY A 18 -12.65 2.45 -8.69
C GLY A 18 -12.88 1.70 -7.37
N PRO A 19 -13.88 2.12 -6.58
CA PRO A 19 -14.17 1.50 -5.31
C PRO A 19 -14.51 0.03 -5.57
N HIS A 20 -14.05 -0.85 -4.70
CA HIS A 20 -14.32 -2.30 -4.71
C HIS A 20 -13.41 -3.22 -5.54
N VAL A 21 -12.15 -2.86 -5.82
CA VAL A 21 -11.13 -3.91 -6.05
C VAL A 21 -10.61 -4.39 -4.70
N HIS A 22 -11.45 -5.15 -3.97
CA HIS A 22 -11.00 -5.83 -2.76
C HIS A 22 -9.92 -6.86 -3.12
N GLY A 23 -8.87 -7.00 -2.31
CA GLY A 23 -7.89 -8.09 -2.43
C GLY A 23 -6.54 -7.77 -3.10
N ILE A 24 -6.27 -6.49 -3.42
CA ILE A 24 -4.97 -6.08 -3.99
C ILE A 24 -4.36 -4.96 -3.15
N GLY A 25 -3.23 -5.25 -2.50
CA GLY A 25 -2.40 -4.22 -1.87
C GLY A 25 -1.48 -3.53 -2.88
N ASN A 26 -0.87 -2.43 -2.47
CA ASN A 26 0.16 -1.71 -3.22
C ASN A 26 1.42 -1.56 -2.37
N LEU A 27 2.58 -1.75 -3.00
CA LEU A 27 3.89 -1.49 -2.43
C LEU A 27 4.70 -0.66 -3.42
N ILE A 28 5.13 0.52 -3.00
CA ILE A 28 6.12 1.31 -3.72
C ILE A 28 7.46 1.09 -3.03
N VAL A 29 8.51 0.84 -3.81
CA VAL A 29 9.89 0.69 -3.35
C VAL A 29 10.74 1.68 -4.14
N ALA A 30 11.42 2.58 -3.45
CA ALA A 30 12.32 3.55 -4.07
C ALA A 30 13.74 3.39 -3.49
N ILE A 31 14.73 3.29 -4.36
CA ILE A 31 16.15 3.20 -4.00
C ILE A 31 16.87 4.46 -4.47
N GLU A 32 17.51 5.16 -3.55
CA GLU A 32 18.37 6.31 -3.85
C GLU A 32 19.68 6.21 -3.07
N GLY A 33 20.80 6.04 -3.80
CA GLY A 33 22.10 5.85 -3.18
C GLY A 33 22.13 4.58 -2.32
N ASN A 34 22.28 4.74 -1.00
CA ASN A 34 22.28 3.65 -0.02
C ASN A 34 20.99 3.64 0.84
N GLU A 35 19.99 4.41 0.46
CA GLU A 35 18.71 4.49 1.16
C GLU A 35 17.63 3.77 0.36
N ILE A 36 16.74 3.10 1.07
CA ILE A 36 15.52 2.53 0.52
C ILE A 36 14.34 3.13 1.26
N GLN A 37 13.32 3.55 0.52
CA GLN A 37 12.02 3.94 1.04
C GLN A 37 10.96 2.97 0.51
N MET A 38 10.01 2.64 1.36
CA MET A 38 8.87 1.81 0.96
C MET A 38 7.58 2.41 1.50
N GLU A 39 6.56 2.47 0.65
CA GLU A 39 5.20 2.85 1.01
C GLU A 39 4.28 1.67 0.72
N PHE A 40 3.55 1.23 1.73
CA PHE A 40 2.68 0.06 1.66
C PHE A 40 1.25 0.45 2.02
N VAL A 41 0.29 0.03 1.19
CA VAL A 41 -1.14 0.19 1.44
C VAL A 41 -1.84 -1.14 1.18
N ALA A 42 -2.70 -1.58 2.09
CA ALA A 42 -3.50 -2.77 1.89
C ALA A 42 -4.90 -2.67 2.52
N PRO A 43 -5.93 -3.25 1.89
CA PRO A 43 -7.27 -3.28 2.46
C PRO A 43 -7.31 -4.01 3.81
N GLY A 44 -8.22 -3.60 4.71
CA GLY A 44 -8.43 -4.28 5.99
C GLY A 44 -8.79 -5.75 5.83
N MET A 45 -9.52 -6.11 4.77
CA MET A 45 -9.84 -7.50 4.44
C MET A 45 -8.60 -8.38 4.27
N ASP A 46 -7.52 -7.85 3.72
CA ASP A 46 -6.29 -8.63 3.44
C ASP A 46 -5.46 -8.86 4.71
N ILE A 47 -5.54 -7.92 5.65
CA ILE A 47 -4.70 -7.86 6.85
C ILE A 47 -5.39 -8.50 8.07
N VAL A 48 -6.65 -8.13 8.32
CA VAL A 48 -7.41 -8.54 9.52
C VAL A 48 -8.72 -9.28 9.19
N GLY A 49 -9.11 -9.36 7.91
CA GLY A 49 -10.29 -10.10 7.45
C GLY A 49 -11.61 -9.34 7.60
N PHE A 50 -11.55 -8.02 7.78
CA PHE A 50 -12.71 -7.11 7.81
C PHE A 50 -12.27 -5.68 7.47
N GLU A 51 -13.21 -4.85 6.99
CA GLU A 51 -12.96 -3.45 6.61
C GLU A 51 -13.74 -2.41 7.43
N HIS A 52 -14.62 -2.85 8.32
CA HIS A 52 -15.36 -1.95 9.20
C HIS A 52 -14.53 -1.60 10.45
N GLU A 53 -14.95 -0.58 11.22
CA GLU A 53 -14.28 -0.25 12.48
C GLU A 53 -14.27 -1.44 13.45
N ALA A 54 -13.13 -1.64 14.13
CA ALA A 54 -12.97 -2.75 15.07
C ALA A 54 -13.79 -2.54 16.35
N ASP A 55 -14.95 -3.19 16.46
CA ASP A 55 -15.84 -3.03 17.62
C ASP A 55 -15.51 -3.97 18.78
N THR A 56 -15.23 -5.24 18.46
CA THR A 56 -15.04 -6.27 19.48
C THR A 56 -13.61 -6.29 20.01
N THR A 57 -13.42 -6.78 21.24
CA THR A 57 -12.07 -7.01 21.80
C THR A 57 -11.19 -7.89 20.91
N ARG A 58 -11.79 -8.85 20.20
CA ARG A 58 -11.07 -9.70 19.25
C ARG A 58 -10.58 -8.90 18.04
N GLN A 59 -11.44 -8.06 17.46
CA GLN A 59 -11.07 -7.22 16.31
C GLN A 59 -10.01 -6.19 16.68
N LYS A 60 -10.16 -5.51 17.82
CA LYS A 60 -9.17 -4.53 18.31
C LYS A 60 -7.78 -5.15 18.47
N ARG A 61 -7.71 -6.34 19.07
CA ARG A 61 -6.45 -7.11 19.18
C ARG A 61 -5.89 -7.55 17.83
N ALA A 62 -6.75 -7.89 16.86
CA ALA A 62 -6.29 -8.25 15.52
C ALA A 62 -5.64 -7.05 14.81
N VAL A 63 -6.24 -5.86 14.93
CA VAL A 63 -5.66 -4.61 14.43
C VAL A 63 -4.35 -4.28 15.14
N GLU A 64 -4.29 -4.34 16.47
CA GLU A 64 -3.06 -4.10 17.23
C GLU A 64 -1.92 -5.05 16.83
N ALA A 65 -2.23 -6.35 16.65
CA ALA A 65 -1.26 -7.34 16.20
C ALA A 65 -0.78 -7.05 14.78
N ALA A 66 -1.69 -6.75 13.86
CA ALA A 66 -1.35 -6.39 12.48
C ALA A 66 -0.43 -5.16 12.41
N LEU A 67 -0.74 -4.10 13.16
CA LEU A 67 0.11 -2.90 13.24
C LEU A 67 1.50 -3.21 13.83
N ALA A 68 1.59 -4.15 14.78
CA ALA A 68 2.87 -4.59 15.33
C ALA A 68 3.70 -5.36 14.28
N ASP A 69 3.08 -6.25 13.49
CA ASP A 69 3.77 -6.96 12.42
C ASP A 69 4.21 -6.03 11.29
N LEU A 70 3.37 -5.06 10.89
CA LEU A 70 3.72 -4.07 9.88
C LEU A 70 4.91 -3.19 10.31
N LYS A 71 5.12 -2.98 11.61
CA LYS A 71 6.30 -2.26 12.14
C LYS A 71 7.61 -3.06 12.10
N GLU A 72 7.57 -4.30 11.61
CA GLU A 72 8.74 -5.17 11.43
C GLU A 72 8.96 -5.48 9.93
N PRO A 73 9.23 -4.49 9.07
CA PRO A 73 9.12 -4.62 7.62
C PRO A 73 10.04 -5.68 7.01
N LEU A 74 11.24 -5.91 7.56
CA LEU A 74 12.16 -6.95 7.06
C LEU A 74 11.68 -8.39 7.35
N THR A 75 10.63 -8.56 8.17
CA THR A 75 9.96 -9.85 8.35
C THR A 75 8.88 -10.11 7.29
N LEU A 76 8.42 -9.05 6.60
CA LEU A 76 7.36 -9.07 5.60
C LEU A 76 7.91 -8.96 4.17
N PHE A 77 8.89 -8.07 3.97
CA PHE A 77 9.57 -7.78 2.72
C PHE A 77 11.05 -8.11 2.91
N GLU A 78 11.40 -9.36 2.64
CA GLU A 78 12.74 -9.88 2.87
C GLU A 78 13.67 -9.43 1.72
N LEU A 79 14.61 -8.53 2.07
CA LEU A 79 15.66 -8.03 1.18
C LEU A 79 16.90 -8.93 1.21
N PRO A 80 17.72 -8.97 0.13
CA PRO A 80 18.96 -9.73 0.09
C PRO A 80 19.91 -9.36 1.24
N PRO A 81 20.44 -10.34 2.00
CA PRO A 81 21.40 -10.06 3.07
C PRO A 81 22.67 -9.36 2.57
N SER A 82 23.02 -9.50 1.28
CA SER A 82 24.13 -8.81 0.63
C SER A 82 23.96 -7.29 0.58
N ALA A 83 22.73 -6.76 0.64
CA ALA A 83 22.48 -5.33 0.69
C ALA A 83 22.78 -4.72 2.08
N GLY A 84 22.73 -5.54 3.14
CA GLY A 84 23.04 -5.09 4.51
C GLY A 84 22.08 -4.01 5.04
N CYS A 85 20.81 -4.06 4.65
CA CYS A 85 19.81 -3.07 5.02
C CYS A 85 19.41 -3.16 6.51
N THR A 86 19.28 -2.00 7.14
CA THR A 86 18.79 -1.83 8.51
C THR A 86 17.63 -0.85 8.51
N VAL A 87 16.56 -1.15 9.25
CA VAL A 87 15.40 -0.27 9.41
C VAL A 87 15.80 0.98 10.18
N THR A 88 15.58 2.16 9.60
CA THR A 88 15.79 3.46 10.26
C THR A 88 14.47 4.12 10.67
N SER A 89 13.38 3.85 9.94
CA SER A 89 12.01 4.22 10.32
C SER A 89 11.02 3.14 9.89
N ALA A 90 10.01 2.90 10.72
CA ALA A 90 8.87 2.04 10.39
C ALA A 90 7.61 2.52 11.11
N GLU A 91 6.69 3.07 10.32
CA GLU A 91 5.42 3.61 10.79
C GLU A 91 4.29 2.82 10.14
N ALA A 92 3.25 2.53 10.91
CA ALA A 92 2.07 1.82 10.42
C ALA A 92 0.83 2.33 11.14
N GLU A 93 -0.25 2.51 10.39
CA GLU A 93 -1.53 3.02 10.85
C GLU A 93 -2.70 2.33 10.12
N LEU A 94 -3.88 2.46 10.72
CA LEU A 94 -5.15 2.08 10.11
C LEU A 94 -5.91 3.36 9.81
N VAL A 95 -6.23 3.58 8.54
CA VAL A 95 -7.03 4.71 8.07
C VAL A 95 -8.42 4.19 7.71
N ALA A 96 -9.46 4.96 8.06
CA ALA A 96 -10.81 4.69 7.60
C ALA A 96 -11.14 5.68 6.49
N GLU A 97 -11.53 5.18 5.31
CA GLU A 97 -11.95 6.02 4.19
C GLU A 97 -13.11 6.92 4.63
N GLY A 98 -12.98 8.23 4.45
CA GLY A 98 -13.97 9.23 4.86
C GLY A 98 -13.63 10.01 6.12
N ASN A 99 -12.44 9.81 6.70
CA ASN A 99 -11.92 10.65 7.79
C ASN A 99 -10.75 11.54 7.34
N GLU A 100 -10.68 11.85 6.05
CA GLU A 100 -9.88 12.98 5.56
C GLU A 100 -10.54 14.24 6.11
N THR A 101 -9.96 14.86 7.13
CA THR A 101 -10.41 16.15 7.67
C THR A 101 -10.23 17.25 6.61
N GLU A 102 -11.17 17.34 5.67
CA GLU A 102 -11.46 18.53 4.88
C GLU A 102 -12.12 19.53 5.82
N GLY A 103 -11.35 20.53 6.26
CA GLY A 103 -11.88 21.64 7.03
C GLY A 103 -12.82 22.47 6.18
N HIS A 104 -14.13 22.24 6.27
CA HIS A 104 -15.13 23.14 5.72
C HIS A 104 -16.34 23.31 6.65
N GLU A 105 -16.65 24.59 6.87
CA GLU A 105 -17.70 25.15 7.71
C GLU A 105 -19.12 24.78 7.23
N GLU A 106 -20.02 24.64 8.20
CA GLU A 106 -21.49 24.71 8.18
C GLU A 106 -22.25 24.54 6.85
N ALA A 107 -23.01 23.44 6.73
CA ALA A 107 -24.29 23.44 6.01
C ALA A 107 -25.24 22.36 6.56
N GLU A 108 -26.41 22.78 7.02
CA GLU A 108 -27.56 21.91 7.26
C GLU A 108 -28.09 21.38 5.92
N ALA A 109 -28.19 20.05 5.76
CA ALA A 109 -29.03 19.42 4.75
C ALA A 109 -29.37 17.97 5.13
N GLU A 110 -30.67 17.78 5.38
CA GLU A 110 -31.55 16.63 5.14
C GLU A 110 -30.95 15.23 4.92
N ALA A 111 -31.52 14.27 5.66
CA ALA A 111 -31.23 12.85 5.62
C ALA A 111 -31.35 12.22 4.21
N ASP A 112 -30.22 11.71 3.71
CA ASP A 112 -30.17 10.53 2.85
C ASP A 112 -29.37 9.48 3.63
N GLU A 113 -29.98 8.32 3.90
CA GLU A 113 -29.26 7.17 4.47
C GLU A 113 -28.44 6.51 3.35
N ASP A 114 -27.40 7.21 2.89
CA ASP A 114 -26.35 6.56 2.12
C ASP A 114 -25.44 5.85 3.12
N TYR A 115 -25.44 4.51 3.09
CA TYR A 115 -24.46 3.72 3.82
C TYR A 115 -23.12 3.94 3.11
N GLU A 116 -22.48 5.07 3.38
CA GLU A 116 -21.07 5.30 3.05
C GLU A 116 -20.31 4.10 3.60
N ASN A 117 -19.88 3.22 2.69
CA ASN A 117 -19.13 2.03 3.03
C ASN A 117 -17.72 2.50 3.38
N HIS A 118 -17.56 2.99 4.60
CA HIS A 118 -16.27 3.37 5.14
C HIS A 118 -15.42 2.11 5.26
N HIS A 119 -14.55 1.87 4.27
CA HIS A 119 -13.59 0.78 4.30
C HIS A 119 -12.33 1.23 5.03
N SER A 120 -11.77 0.37 5.86
CA SER A 120 -10.49 0.62 6.52
C SER A 120 -9.33 0.04 5.73
N GLU A 121 -8.24 0.77 5.62
CA GLU A 121 -6.99 0.35 4.99
C GLU A 121 -5.81 0.50 5.94
N PHE A 122 -4.85 -0.41 5.84
CA PHE A 122 -3.59 -0.32 6.54
C PHE A 122 -2.58 0.40 5.67
N ARG A 123 -1.98 1.45 6.21
CA ARG A 123 -0.89 2.20 5.58
C ARG A 123 0.38 2.01 6.39
N ALA A 124 1.51 1.87 5.71
CA ALA A 124 2.80 1.81 6.37
C ALA A 124 3.90 2.43 5.52
N ASN A 125 4.80 3.13 6.20
CA ASN A 125 5.94 3.82 5.59
C ASN A 125 7.23 3.33 6.26
N TYR A 126 8.19 2.95 5.43
CA TYR A 126 9.47 2.40 5.88
C TYR A 126 10.63 3.15 5.26
N ALA A 127 11.67 3.36 6.07
CA ALA A 127 12.97 3.83 5.61
C ALA A 127 14.06 2.86 6.07
N PHE A 128 15.02 2.60 5.18
CA PHE A 128 16.14 1.72 5.43
C PHE A 128 17.44 2.42 5.01
N THR A 129 18.51 2.14 5.76
CA THR A 129 19.88 2.41 5.30
C THR A 129 20.56 1.08 5.04
N CYS A 130 21.16 0.95 3.86
CA CYS A 130 21.85 -0.25 3.40
C CYS A 130 23.36 0.01 3.30
N VAL A 131 24.15 -1.06 3.38
CA VAL A 131 25.59 -1.01 3.12
C VAL A 131 25.84 -0.86 1.62
N ASP A 132 25.08 -1.59 0.81
CA ASP A 132 25.12 -1.57 -0.65
C ASP A 132 23.70 -1.78 -1.19
N ALA A 133 22.93 -0.70 -1.34
CA ALA A 133 21.54 -0.80 -1.79
C ALA A 133 21.42 -1.30 -3.24
N ALA A 134 22.50 -1.22 -4.04
CA ALA A 134 22.51 -1.77 -5.39
C ALA A 134 22.32 -3.30 -5.41
N GLN A 135 22.57 -3.99 -4.29
CA GLN A 135 22.30 -5.42 -4.14
C GLN A 135 20.84 -5.75 -3.80
N ALA A 136 19.99 -4.75 -3.51
CA ALA A 136 18.59 -4.94 -3.14
C ALA A 136 17.67 -5.07 -4.38
N GLN A 137 18.07 -5.89 -5.37
CA GLN A 137 17.35 -6.06 -6.64
C GLN A 137 16.25 -7.12 -6.60
N SER A 138 16.04 -7.76 -5.45
CA SER A 138 14.98 -8.74 -5.27
C SER A 138 14.28 -8.58 -3.94
N ILE A 139 13.04 -9.05 -3.87
CA ILE A 139 12.24 -9.04 -2.64
C ILE A 139 11.50 -10.36 -2.54
N ASN A 140 11.61 -11.02 -1.38
CA ASN A 140 10.77 -12.15 -1.04
C ASN A 140 9.62 -11.71 -0.12
N PHE A 141 8.39 -11.97 -0.56
CA PHE A 141 7.17 -11.46 0.07
C PHE A 141 6.63 -12.44 1.12
N ARG A 142 7.27 -12.43 2.28
CA ARG A 142 6.80 -13.10 3.51
C ARG A 142 5.48 -12.52 4.03
N TYR A 143 5.13 -11.31 3.59
CA TYR A 143 3.82 -10.69 3.72
C TYR A 143 2.66 -11.68 3.54
N PHE A 144 2.67 -12.48 2.46
CA PHE A 144 1.61 -13.45 2.20
C PHE A 144 1.59 -14.60 3.22
N ASP A 145 2.72 -14.96 3.84
CA ASP A 145 2.73 -15.97 4.92
C ASP A 145 2.05 -15.43 6.18
N ARG A 146 2.33 -14.17 6.53
CA ARG A 146 1.77 -13.54 7.73
C ARG A 146 0.29 -13.21 7.57
N PHE A 147 -0.10 -12.62 6.43
CA PHE A 147 -1.46 -12.19 6.14
C PHE A 147 -2.07 -13.13 5.13
N ARG A 148 -2.90 -14.06 5.62
CA ARG A 148 -3.37 -15.22 4.84
C ARG A 148 -4.48 -14.91 3.85
N ASP A 149 -5.17 -13.78 4.06
CA ASP A 149 -6.26 -13.32 3.22
C ASP A 149 -5.76 -12.42 2.08
N ALA A 150 -4.53 -11.89 2.15
CA ALA A 150 -3.88 -11.19 1.05
C ALA A 150 -3.62 -12.10 -0.16
N HIS A 151 -3.98 -11.67 -1.36
CA HIS A 151 -3.86 -12.47 -2.58
C HIS A 151 -2.83 -11.93 -3.55
N ASP A 152 -2.93 -10.64 -3.87
CA ASP A 152 -2.10 -9.96 -4.85
C ASP A 152 -1.52 -8.67 -4.24
N LEU A 153 -0.35 -8.28 -4.73
CA LEU A 153 0.32 -7.05 -4.37
C LEU A 153 0.90 -6.43 -5.64
N ASN A 154 0.45 -5.23 -5.98
CA ASN A 154 1.08 -4.42 -7.01
C ASN A 154 2.36 -3.82 -6.44
N VAL A 155 3.47 -4.00 -7.13
CA VAL A 155 4.76 -3.48 -6.72
C VAL A 155 5.26 -2.51 -7.77
N THR A 156 5.52 -1.28 -7.35
CA THR A 156 6.25 -0.29 -8.15
C THR A 156 7.65 -0.17 -7.58
N PHE A 157 8.66 -0.47 -8.38
CA PHE A 157 10.06 -0.42 -7.96
C PHE A 157 10.80 0.65 -8.77
N ILE A 158 11.44 1.58 -8.07
CA ILE A 158 12.10 2.76 -8.62
C ILE A 158 13.56 2.76 -8.17
N ASP A 159 14.48 2.86 -9.13
CA ASP A 159 15.92 2.97 -8.89
C ASP A 159 16.58 3.87 -9.95
N GLU A 160 17.92 3.90 -9.99
CA GLU A 160 18.68 4.65 -10.99
C GLU A 160 18.45 4.20 -12.45
N ASN A 161 17.94 2.98 -12.65
CA ASN A 161 17.60 2.42 -13.96
C ASN A 161 16.16 2.77 -14.40
N GLY A 162 15.37 3.41 -13.53
CA GLY A 162 14.02 3.90 -13.81
C GLY A 162 12.94 3.23 -12.96
N GLU A 163 11.71 3.19 -13.46
CA GLU A 163 10.56 2.58 -12.77
C GLU A 163 10.14 1.28 -13.46
N VAL A 164 9.76 0.26 -12.68
CA VAL A 164 9.06 -0.92 -13.16
C VAL A 164 7.86 -1.20 -12.26
N ALA A 165 6.73 -1.56 -12.85
CA ALA A 165 5.55 -1.99 -12.13
C ALA A 165 5.24 -3.45 -12.49
N LEU A 166 4.94 -4.27 -11.48
CA LEU A 166 4.59 -5.68 -11.62
C LEU A 166 3.63 -6.11 -10.52
N ALA A 167 2.90 -7.21 -10.73
CA ALA A 167 2.11 -7.83 -9.68
C ALA A 167 2.82 -9.09 -9.16
N VAL A 168 2.87 -9.25 -7.84
CA VAL A 168 3.25 -10.49 -7.16
C VAL A 168 2.02 -11.07 -6.47
N SER A 169 2.02 -12.37 -6.21
CA SER A 169 0.88 -13.03 -5.58
C SER A 169 1.30 -14.07 -4.57
N ARG A 170 0.34 -14.57 -3.79
CA ARG A 170 0.55 -15.71 -2.88
C ARG A 170 1.15 -16.94 -3.56
N ASN A 171 1.01 -17.12 -4.86
CA ASN A 171 1.63 -18.26 -5.57
C ASN A 171 2.99 -17.92 -6.17
N PHE A 172 3.28 -16.62 -6.34
CA PHE A 172 4.51 -16.10 -6.92
C PHE A 172 5.02 -14.95 -6.04
N ARG A 173 5.68 -15.30 -4.94
CA ARG A 173 6.04 -14.40 -3.82
C ARG A 173 7.45 -13.84 -3.91
N TYR A 174 8.02 -13.80 -5.11
CA TYR A 174 9.38 -13.34 -5.32
C TYR A 174 9.37 -12.40 -6.52
N MET A 175 10.04 -11.28 -6.39
CA MET A 175 10.39 -10.43 -7.51
C MET A 175 11.90 -10.28 -7.60
N GLU A 176 12.36 -10.06 -8.83
CA GLU A 176 13.72 -9.66 -9.15
C GLU A 176 13.64 -8.67 -10.29
N ARG A 177 14.47 -7.64 -10.21
CA ARG A 177 14.61 -6.58 -11.19
C ARG A 177 15.93 -6.74 -11.94
#